data_AF-A0A154PHG1-F1
#
_entry.id   AF-A0A154PHG1-F1
#
_cell.length_a   1.000
_cell.length_b   1.000
_cell.length_c   1.000
_cell.angle_alpha   90.00
_cell.angle_beta   90.00
_cell.angle_gamma   90.00
#
_symmetry.space_group_name_H-M   'P 1'
#
loop_
_entity.id
_entity.type
_entity.pdbx_description
1 polymer ?
#
loop_
_entity_poly.entity_id
_entity_poly.type
_entity_poly.pdbx_seq_one_letter_code
_entity_poly.pdbx_strand_id
1 'polypeptide(L)'
;LQQFVWSEFSEEYKPTERRETFYPSVVLADRLYELKITDLPTIPYFPVSTHLEWTDFRYYGLRSANAYVLVFDLSNQDTFQYIRTLREQIYEARDMRGVPLLVVGNKQDELSPAVASGTRYRDIVNLVRKHWRCGYVECSARFNCRVVQVCTI
;
A
#
# COMPACT_ATOMS: atom_id res chain seq x y z
N LEU A 1 5.62 7.03 -3.60
CA LEU A 1 4.80 7.82 -4.54
C LEU A 1 5.60 8.90 -5.23
N GLN A 2 6.40 9.69 -4.50
CA GLN A 2 7.33 10.66 -5.10
C GLN A 2 8.22 10.04 -6.20
N GLN A 3 8.79 8.87 -5.95
CA GLN A 3 9.55 8.13 -6.97
C GLN A 3 8.73 7.79 -8.22
N PHE A 4 7.44 7.50 -8.08
CA PHE A 4 6.58 7.17 -9.21
C PHE A 4 6.21 8.42 -10.04
N VAL A 5 5.91 9.52 -9.36
CA VAL A 5 5.37 10.73 -9.99
C VAL A 5 6.48 11.63 -10.52
N TRP A 6 7.58 11.76 -9.78
CA TRP A 6 8.66 12.71 -10.05
C TRP A 6 10.02 12.06 -10.31
N SER A 7 10.13 10.72 -10.17
CA SER A 7 11.42 10.02 -10.21
C SER A 7 12.41 10.50 -9.16
N GLU A 8 11.90 10.95 -8.01
CA GLU A 8 12.68 11.47 -6.88
C GLU A 8 12.58 10.58 -5.64
N PHE A 9 13.70 10.44 -4.94
CA PHE A 9 13.80 9.77 -3.65
C PHE A 9 14.62 10.63 -2.67
N SER A 10 14.06 10.85 -1.48
CA SER A 10 14.74 11.50 -0.35
C SER A 10 15.17 10.44 0.67
N GLU A 11 16.45 10.47 1.06
CA GLU A 11 16.98 9.65 2.16
C GLU A 11 16.45 10.12 3.53
N GLU A 12 16.08 11.39 3.65
CA GLU A 12 15.47 11.94 4.87
C GLU A 12 14.01 11.51 4.95
N TYR A 13 13.65 10.78 6.01
CA TYR A 13 12.27 10.40 6.29
C TYR A 13 11.47 11.61 6.76
N LYS A 14 10.42 11.95 6.00
CA LYS A 14 9.42 12.94 6.37
C LYS A 14 8.07 12.24 6.47
N PRO A 15 7.46 12.15 7.67
CA PRO A 15 6.15 11.53 7.80
C PRO A 15 5.11 12.34 7.04
N THR A 16 4.21 11.65 6.34
CA THR A 16 3.05 12.29 5.73
C THR A 16 2.14 12.82 6.84
N GLU A 17 2.07 14.15 7.01
CA GLU A 17 1.25 14.79 8.05
C GLU A 17 -0.20 14.99 7.62
N ARG A 18 -0.42 15.14 6.30
CA ARG A 18 -1.72 15.40 5.71
C ARG A 18 -1.88 14.56 4.47
N ARG A 19 -3.13 14.26 4.12
CA ARG A 19 -3.45 13.60 2.86
C ARG A 19 -2.88 14.38 1.69
N GLU A 20 -2.11 13.71 0.83
CA GLU A 20 -1.67 14.21 -0.46
C GLU A 20 -2.39 13.46 -1.58
N THR A 21 -2.62 14.09 -2.73
CA THR A 21 -3.25 13.42 -3.87
C THR A 21 -2.52 13.76 -5.15
N PHE A 22 -2.20 12.71 -5.90
CA PHE A 22 -1.45 12.74 -7.14
C PHE A 22 -2.36 12.30 -8.28
N TYR A 23 -2.18 12.91 -9.45
CA TYR A 23 -2.96 12.60 -10.66
C TYR A 23 -2.06 12.15 -11.83
N PRO A 24 -1.32 11.04 -11.69
CA PRO A 24 -0.46 10.56 -12.76
C PRO A 24 -1.29 9.93 -13.89
N SER A 25 -0.77 10.03 -15.11
CA SER A 25 -1.30 9.33 -16.27
C SER A 25 -0.36 8.19 -16.66
N VAL A 26 -0.90 7.01 -16.92
CA VAL A 26 -0.13 5.82 -17.33
C VAL A 26 -0.65 5.24 -18.64
N VAL A 27 0.25 4.76 -19.49
CA VAL A 27 -0.11 4.05 -20.71
C VAL A 27 0.05 2.56 -20.47
N LEU A 28 -1.03 1.79 -20.65
CA LEU A 28 -1.09 0.35 -20.47
C LEU A 28 -1.81 -0.26 -21.68
N ALA A 29 -1.16 -1.19 -22.38
CA ALA A 29 -1.71 -1.84 -23.57
C ALA A 29 -2.31 -0.83 -24.58
N ASP A 30 -1.52 0.20 -24.91
CA ASP A 30 -1.88 1.30 -25.83
C ASP A 30 -3.11 2.13 -25.43
N ARG A 31 -3.51 2.08 -24.15
CA ARG A 31 -4.57 2.90 -23.57
C ARG A 31 -4.02 3.81 -22.49
N LEU A 32 -4.49 5.07 -22.49
CA LEU A 32 -4.18 6.05 -21.46
C LEU A 32 -5.15 5.89 -20.27
N TYR A 33 -4.60 5.78 -19.08
CA TYR A 33 -5.33 5.72 -17.82
C TYR A 33 -4.93 6.89 -16.95
N GLU A 34 -5.92 7.64 -16.46
CA GLU A 34 -5.73 8.67 -15.45
C GLU A 34 -5.95 8.05 -14.07
N LEU A 35 -4.94 8.13 -13.22
CA LEU A 35 -4.99 7.61 -11.87
C LEU A 35 -5.20 8.75 -10.88
N LYS A 36 -5.97 8.49 -9.81
CA LYS A 36 -6.03 9.35 -8.62
C LYS A 36 -5.44 8.57 -7.46
N ILE A 37 -4.23 8.91 -7.07
CA ILE A 37 -3.53 8.25 -5.96
C ILE A 37 -3.57 9.16 -4.76
N THR A 38 -4.09 8.67 -3.64
CA THR A 38 -4.18 9.43 -2.40
C THR A 38 -3.20 8.83 -1.39
N ASP A 39 -2.16 9.60 -1.04
CA ASP A 39 -1.24 9.26 0.06
C ASP A 39 -1.84 9.73 1.38
N LEU A 40 -1.70 8.89 2.42
CA LEU A 40 -2.36 9.12 3.70
C LEU A 40 -1.35 9.01 4.84
N PRO A 41 -1.49 9.86 5.87
CA PRO A 41 -0.85 9.61 7.16
C PRO A 41 -1.26 8.25 7.72
N THR A 42 -0.42 7.68 8.58
CA THR A 42 -0.76 6.46 9.33
C THR A 42 -2.08 6.69 10.09
N ILE A 43 -3.08 5.86 9.82
CA ILE A 43 -4.38 5.92 10.50
C ILE A 43 -4.40 4.96 11.69
N PRO A 44 -4.99 5.35 12.83
CA PRO A 44 -5.08 4.48 14.00
C PRO A 44 -6.06 3.32 13.79
N TYR A 45 -7.07 3.51 12.93
CA TYR A 45 -8.07 2.49 12.60
C TYR A 45 -8.77 2.84 11.27
N PHE A 46 -9.40 1.85 10.64
CA PHE A 46 -10.25 2.05 9.46
C PHE A 46 -11.70 2.33 9.89
N PRO A 47 -12.38 3.36 9.35
CA PRO A 47 -13.69 3.77 9.82
C PRO A 47 -14.79 2.75 9.48
N VAL A 48 -15.40 2.17 10.52
CA VAL A 48 -16.47 1.17 10.38
C VAL A 48 -17.78 1.71 9.83
N SER A 49 -17.97 3.03 9.82
CA SER A 49 -19.14 3.68 9.21
C SER A 49 -18.76 4.98 8.47
N THR A 50 -19.62 5.41 7.54
CA THR A 50 -19.48 6.70 6.84
C THR A 50 -19.50 7.88 7.80
N HIS A 51 -20.24 7.77 8.92
CA HIS A 51 -20.25 8.81 9.95
C HIS A 51 -18.86 8.98 10.58
N LEU A 52 -18.21 7.89 11.02
CA LEU A 52 -16.87 7.94 11.62
C LEU A 52 -15.82 8.42 10.62
N GLU A 53 -15.93 8.00 9.36
CA GLU A 53 -15.08 8.55 8.30
C GLU A 53 -15.22 10.08 8.19
N TRP A 54 -16.45 10.58 8.26
CA TRP A 54 -16.76 12.01 8.20
C TRP A 54 -16.35 12.81 9.44
N THR A 55 -16.31 12.20 10.62
CA THR A 55 -15.91 12.90 11.84
C THR A 55 -14.39 12.90 12.00
N ASP A 56 -13.75 11.75 11.81
CA ASP A 56 -12.37 11.50 12.26
C ASP A 56 -11.37 11.54 11.10
N PHE A 57 -11.81 11.20 9.89
CA PHE A 57 -10.96 11.09 8.69
C PHE A 57 -11.44 11.97 7.56
N ARG A 58 -11.90 13.19 7.89
CA ARG A 58 -12.44 14.14 6.92
C ARG A 58 -11.53 14.23 5.69
N TYR A 59 -12.16 14.09 4.53
CA TYR A 59 -11.53 14.12 3.23
C TYR A 59 -10.62 12.92 2.91
N TYR A 60 -10.44 11.90 3.75
CA TYR A 60 -9.55 10.79 3.39
C TYR A 60 -10.15 9.87 2.32
N GLY A 61 -11.49 9.76 2.27
CA GLY A 61 -12.18 8.95 1.26
C GLY A 61 -11.87 7.45 1.35
N LEU A 62 -11.47 6.99 2.54
CA LEU A 62 -11.10 5.62 2.87
C LEU A 62 -12.12 4.60 2.36
N ARG A 63 -13.42 4.79 2.61
CA ARG A 63 -14.46 3.82 2.20
C ARG A 63 -14.83 3.91 0.72
N SER A 64 -14.50 5.02 0.07
CA SER A 64 -14.82 5.29 -1.34
C SER A 64 -13.71 4.88 -2.33
N ALA A 65 -12.57 4.39 -1.84
CA ALA A 65 -11.43 4.04 -2.68
C ALA A 65 -11.76 2.91 -3.68
N ASN A 66 -11.30 3.05 -4.92
CA ASN A 66 -11.46 2.03 -5.95
C ASN A 66 -10.49 0.86 -5.80
N ALA A 67 -9.36 1.07 -5.11
CA ALA A 67 -8.34 0.08 -4.82
C ALA A 67 -7.62 0.45 -3.50
N TYR A 68 -7.01 -0.53 -2.85
CA TYR A 68 -6.12 -0.28 -1.71
C TYR A 68 -4.73 -0.84 -1.97
N VAL A 69 -3.72 -0.06 -1.56
CA VAL A 69 -2.32 -0.48 -1.54
C VAL A 69 -1.85 -0.44 -0.09
N LEU A 70 -1.57 -1.61 0.49
CA LEU A 70 -1.07 -1.75 1.85
C LEU A 70 0.44 -1.96 1.80
N VAL A 71 1.20 -0.95 2.22
CA VAL A 71 2.66 -0.97 2.18
C VAL A 71 3.21 -1.28 3.58
N PHE A 72 4.16 -2.21 3.66
CA PHE A 72 4.93 -2.48 4.88
C PHE A 72 6.42 -2.51 4.57
N ASP A 73 7.25 -2.39 5.59
CA ASP A 73 8.70 -2.46 5.50
C ASP A 73 9.15 -3.92 5.67
N LEU A 74 9.87 -4.46 4.68
CA LEU A 74 10.36 -5.84 4.70
C LEU A 74 11.30 -6.13 5.89
N SER A 75 11.95 -5.13 6.45
CA SER A 75 12.85 -5.24 7.60
C SER A 75 12.13 -5.13 8.96
N ASN A 76 10.90 -4.60 8.98
CA ASN A 76 10.17 -4.30 10.22
C ASN A 76 8.83 -5.06 10.30
N GLN A 77 8.81 -6.08 11.16
CA GLN A 77 7.65 -6.96 11.34
C GLN A 77 6.41 -6.26 11.91
N ASP A 78 6.57 -5.20 12.71
CA ASP A 78 5.44 -4.49 13.30
C ASP A 78 4.62 -3.77 12.23
N THR A 79 5.29 -3.28 11.18
CA THR A 79 4.61 -2.67 10.02
C THR A 79 3.76 -3.69 9.27
N PHE A 80 4.17 -4.97 9.23
CA PHE A 80 3.35 -6.04 8.66
C PHE A 80 2.13 -6.35 9.53
N GLN A 81 2.28 -6.39 10.85
CA GLN A 81 1.13 -6.59 11.74
C GLN A 81 0.13 -5.44 11.64
N TYR A 82 0.61 -4.21 11.51
CA TYR A 82 -0.24 -3.04 11.28
C TYR A 82 -1.11 -3.21 10.03
N ILE A 83 -0.51 -3.51 8.86
CA ILE A 83 -1.30 -3.67 7.63
C ILE A 83 -2.23 -4.89 7.66
N ARG A 84 -1.87 -5.93 8.43
CA ARG A 84 -2.74 -7.09 8.64
C ARG A 84 -4.00 -6.69 9.38
N THR A 85 -3.86 -5.99 10.51
CA THR A 85 -5.00 -5.47 11.28
C THR A 85 -5.83 -4.51 10.43
N LEU A 86 -5.16 -3.61 9.70
CA LEU A 86 -5.86 -2.66 8.84
C LEU A 86 -6.65 -3.34 7.73
N ARG A 87 -6.11 -4.41 7.12
CA ARG A 87 -6.84 -5.24 6.16
C ARG A 87 -8.09 -5.84 6.79
N GLU A 88 -7.98 -6.43 7.97
CA GLU A 88 -9.13 -7.04 8.66
C GLU A 88 -10.24 -5.99 8.87
N GLN A 89 -9.87 -4.79 9.36
CA GLN A 89 -10.83 -3.69 9.53
C GLN A 89 -11.45 -3.20 8.21
N ILE A 90 -10.69 -3.16 7.10
CA ILE A 90 -11.24 -2.82 5.77
C ILE A 90 -12.33 -3.81 5.36
N TYR A 91 -12.08 -5.12 5.53
CA TYR A 91 -13.04 -6.18 5.17
C TYR A 91 -14.27 -6.20 6.08
N GLU A 92 -14.12 -5.80 7.35
CA GLU A 92 -15.25 -5.64 8.27
C GLU A 92 -16.09 -4.40 7.94
N ALA A 93 -15.45 -3.30 7.57
CA ALA A 93 -16.12 -2.02 7.34
C ALA A 93 -16.80 -1.91 5.98
N ARG A 94 -16.33 -2.64 4.97
CA ARG A 94 -16.75 -2.48 3.56
C ARG A 94 -16.80 -3.81 2.82
N ASP A 95 -17.79 -3.94 1.93
CA ASP A 95 -17.81 -5.01 0.93
C ASP A 95 -16.70 -4.82 -0.11
N MET A 96 -15.73 -5.73 -0.07
CA MET A 96 -14.54 -5.73 -0.93
C MET A 96 -14.73 -6.47 -2.26
N ARG A 97 -15.96 -6.90 -2.60
CA ARG A 97 -16.25 -7.51 -3.90
C ARG A 97 -15.93 -6.53 -5.04
N GLY A 98 -14.99 -6.93 -5.89
CA GLY A 98 -14.56 -6.12 -7.05
C GLY A 98 -13.60 -4.99 -6.71
N VAL A 99 -13.11 -4.90 -5.46
CA VAL A 99 -12.15 -3.88 -5.03
C VAL A 99 -10.77 -4.52 -4.87
N PRO A 100 -9.80 -4.26 -5.76
CA PRO A 100 -8.47 -4.82 -5.64
C PRO A 100 -7.75 -4.31 -4.38
N LEU A 101 -7.02 -5.23 -3.74
CA LEU A 101 -6.11 -4.94 -2.65
C LEU A 101 -4.74 -5.52 -2.98
N LEU A 102 -3.74 -4.66 -3.02
CA LEU A 102 -2.34 -5.02 -3.20
C LEU A 102 -1.60 -4.88 -1.88
N VAL A 103 -0.81 -5.89 -1.53
CA VAL A 103 0.15 -5.80 -0.43
C VAL A 103 1.55 -5.57 -1.02
N VAL A 104 2.27 -4.61 -0.45
CA VAL A 104 3.59 -4.20 -0.94
C VAL A 104 4.62 -4.30 0.17
N GLY A 105 5.63 -5.14 -0.02
CA GLY A 105 6.83 -5.16 0.82
C GLY A 105 7.86 -4.18 0.27
N ASN A 106 8.02 -3.03 0.91
CA ASN A 106 8.98 -2.00 0.50
C ASN A 106 10.34 -2.21 1.19
N LYS A 107 11.36 -1.46 0.72
CA LYS A 107 12.75 -1.50 1.18
C LYS A 107 13.42 -2.85 0.95
N GLN A 108 13.13 -3.46 -0.20
CA GLN A 108 13.75 -4.74 -0.59
C GLN A 108 15.29 -4.65 -0.61
N ASP A 109 15.84 -3.47 -0.82
CA ASP A 109 17.27 -3.20 -0.78
C ASP A 109 17.91 -3.29 0.61
N GLU A 110 17.14 -3.08 1.68
CA GLU A 110 17.62 -3.22 3.06
C GLU A 110 17.46 -4.65 3.58
N LEU A 111 16.77 -5.52 2.82
CA LEU A 111 16.50 -6.89 3.22
C LEU A 111 17.74 -7.77 3.04
N SER A 112 18.28 -8.29 4.15
CA SER A 112 19.42 -9.20 4.08
C SER A 112 19.04 -10.55 3.44
N PRO A 113 19.96 -11.24 2.72
CA PRO A 113 19.68 -12.54 2.11
C PRO A 113 19.26 -13.62 3.11
N ALA A 114 19.78 -13.57 4.33
CA ALA A 114 19.40 -14.49 5.41
C ALA A 114 17.94 -14.29 5.85
N VAL A 115 17.46 -13.04 5.91
CA VAL A 115 16.06 -12.75 6.25
C VAL A 115 15.14 -13.10 5.09
N ALA A 116 15.54 -12.80 3.85
CA ALA A 116 14.79 -13.14 2.63
C ALA A 116 14.61 -14.66 2.43
N SER A 117 15.56 -15.48 2.88
CA SER A 117 15.44 -16.95 2.87
C SER A 117 14.77 -17.52 4.13
N GLY A 118 14.50 -16.66 5.12
CA GLY A 118 13.90 -17.04 6.38
C GLY A 118 12.47 -17.58 6.22
N THR A 119 12.10 -18.53 7.07
CA THR A 119 10.76 -19.12 7.09
C THR A 119 9.67 -18.06 7.28
N ARG A 120 9.89 -17.08 8.16
CA ARG A 120 8.92 -16.01 8.44
C ARG A 120 8.55 -15.18 7.19
N TYR A 121 9.53 -14.80 6.39
CA TYR A 121 9.27 -14.05 5.16
C TYR A 121 8.46 -14.90 4.17
N ARG A 122 8.80 -16.19 4.01
CA ARG A 122 8.00 -17.12 3.19
C ARG A 122 6.58 -17.27 3.73
N ASP A 123 6.39 -17.29 5.04
CA ASP A 123 5.08 -17.38 5.67
C ASP A 123 4.22 -16.15 5.37
N ILE A 124 4.79 -14.94 5.42
CA ILE A 124 4.12 -13.69 5.02
C ILE A 124 3.66 -13.79 3.56
N VAL A 125 4.57 -14.15 2.66
CA VAL A 125 4.27 -14.28 1.23
C VAL A 125 3.16 -15.31 0.99
N ASN A 126 3.23 -16.46 1.66
CA ASN A 126 2.23 -17.52 1.57
C ASN A 126 0.88 -17.08 2.16
N LEU A 127 0.89 -16.36 3.28
CA LEU A 127 -0.31 -15.81 3.90
C LEU A 127 -1.03 -14.88 2.92
N VAL A 128 -0.33 -13.90 2.36
CA VAL A 128 -0.93 -12.92 1.44
C VAL A 128 -1.44 -13.59 0.17
N ARG A 129 -0.61 -14.42 -0.48
CA ARG A 129 -0.97 -15.00 -1.79
C ARG A 129 -1.99 -16.11 -1.69
N LYS A 130 -1.92 -16.98 -0.67
CA LYS A 130 -2.76 -18.18 -0.57
C LYS A 130 -4.00 -17.96 0.29
N HIS A 131 -3.84 -17.31 1.44
CA HIS A 131 -4.94 -17.13 2.38
C HIS A 131 -5.73 -15.86 2.09
N TRP A 132 -5.04 -14.73 1.91
CA TRP A 132 -5.72 -13.47 1.59
C TRP A 132 -6.14 -13.39 0.12
N ARG A 133 -5.48 -14.17 -0.76
CA ARG A 133 -5.68 -14.17 -2.21
C ARG A 133 -5.52 -12.76 -2.81
N CYS A 134 -4.62 -11.98 -2.23
CA CYS A 134 -4.31 -10.62 -2.67
C CYS A 134 -3.07 -10.60 -3.55
N GLY A 135 -2.94 -9.55 -4.37
CA GLY A 135 -1.68 -9.28 -5.06
C GLY A 135 -0.57 -9.01 -4.05
N TYR A 136 0.65 -9.43 -4.37
CA TYR A 136 1.83 -9.17 -3.55
C TYR A 136 3.01 -8.78 -4.44
N VAL A 137 3.59 -7.63 -4.16
CA VAL A 137 4.75 -7.06 -4.85
C VAL A 137 5.80 -6.66 -3.82
N GLU A 138 7.06 -6.92 -4.10
CA GLU A 138 8.17 -6.32 -3.37
C GLU A 138 8.73 -5.18 -4.19
N CYS A 139 9.09 -4.08 -3.54
CA CYS A 139 9.65 -2.92 -4.21
C CYS A 139 10.77 -2.29 -3.40
N SER A 140 11.55 -1.46 -4.09
CA SER A 140 12.45 -0.51 -3.45
C SER A 140 12.16 0.85 -4.06
N ALA A 141 11.61 1.75 -3.25
CA ALA A 141 11.44 3.14 -3.65
C ALA A 141 12.79 3.80 -3.96
N ARG A 142 13.84 3.47 -3.19
CA ARG A 142 15.19 4.00 -3.34
C ARG A 142 15.81 3.70 -4.71
N PHE A 143 15.65 2.48 -5.19
CA PHE A 143 16.22 2.03 -6.46
C PHE A 143 15.20 2.02 -7.61
N ASN A 144 14.04 2.66 -7.43
CA ASN A 144 12.94 2.63 -8.39
C ASN A 144 12.54 1.21 -8.84
N CYS A 145 12.73 0.22 -7.97
CA CYS A 145 12.51 -1.18 -8.30
C CYS A 145 11.02 -1.51 -8.15
N ARG A 146 10.37 -1.88 -9.27
CA ARG A 146 8.95 -2.30 -9.34
C ARG A 146 7.93 -1.28 -8.83
N VAL A 147 8.31 -0.01 -8.74
CA VAL A 147 7.42 1.08 -8.29
C VAL A 147 6.24 1.25 -9.26
N VAL A 148 6.47 1.16 -10.57
CA VAL A 148 5.41 1.25 -11.59
C VAL A 148 4.41 0.09 -11.48
N GLN A 149 4.89 -1.12 -11.14
CA GLN A 149 4.02 -2.28 -10.97
C GLN A 149 3.05 -2.11 -9.80
N VAL A 150 3.44 -1.38 -8.75
CA VAL A 150 2.56 -1.08 -7.61
C VAL A 150 1.39 -0.16 -8.02
N CYS A 151 1.60 0.74 -8.97
CA CYS A 151 0.62 1.74 -9.39
C CYS A 151 -0.29 1.28 -10.55
N THR A 152 -0.14 0.04 -11.03
CA THR A 152 -0.83 -0.48 -12.23
C THR A 152 -1.75 -1.66 -11.93
N ILE A 153 -2.25 -1.75 -10.69
CA ILE A 153 -3.13 -2.85 -10.21
C ILE A 153 -4.59 -2.74 -10.65
#